data_AF-A0AAU5W991-F1
#
_entry.id   AF-A0AAU5W991-F1
#
_cell.length_a   1.000
_cell.length_b   1.000
_cell.length_c   1.000
_cell.angle_alpha   90.00
_cell.angle_beta   90.00
_cell.angle_gamma   90.00
#
_symmetry.space_group_name_H-M   'P 1'
#
loop_
_entity.id
_entity.type
_entity.pdbx_description
1 polymer ?
#
loop_
_entity_poly.entity_id
_entity_poly.type
_entity_poly.pdbx_seq_one_letter_code
_entity_poly.pdbx_strand_id
1 'polypeptide(L)'
;MLFLGYSAAVEGFLEQNMQTPSWRDRIQSGPLWAYFLYFMLFGPLTGGASLLFTDASTSAVLLMAMFGNLSFAGIMTWWMAVMRRRDADATGGIQKAEMLKMARAARTGELPPDRILDHPMLALIERRQRQNRRSLVSLPLILGFGIMYSFVNALNSSANYWWLVGMLFALMTLDWSRLSET
;
A
#
# COMPACT_ATOMS: atom_id res chain seq x y z
N MET A 1 44.06 -9.35 -21.81
CA MET A 1 42.92 -10.19 -22.28
C MET A 1 41.93 -10.61 -21.18
N LEU A 2 42.14 -10.31 -19.89
CA LEU A 2 41.20 -10.69 -18.81
C LEU A 2 40.06 -9.68 -18.54
N PHE A 3 40.15 -8.45 -19.07
CA PHE A 3 39.13 -7.41 -18.84
C PHE A 3 37.86 -7.53 -19.71
N LEU A 4 37.93 -8.20 -20.87
CA LEU A 4 36.78 -8.35 -21.77
C LEU A 4 35.77 -9.41 -21.29
N GLY A 5 36.23 -10.45 -20.58
CA GLY A 5 35.35 -11.49 -20.04
C GLY A 5 34.51 -11.03 -18.84
N TYR A 6 35.00 -10.05 -18.07
CA TYR A 6 34.28 -9.52 -16.91
C TYR A 6 33.08 -8.65 -17.34
N SER A 7 33.18 -7.92 -18.44
CA SER A 7 32.10 -7.08 -18.97
C SER A 7 30.89 -7.92 -19.41
N ALA A 8 31.12 -8.98 -20.19
CA ALA A 8 30.04 -9.83 -20.71
C ALA A 8 29.34 -10.65 -19.60
N ALA A 9 30.10 -11.07 -18.57
CA ALA A 9 29.53 -11.77 -17.42
C ALA A 9 28.70 -10.84 -16.53
N VAL A 10 29.12 -9.58 -16.36
CA VAL A 10 28.36 -8.56 -15.62
C VAL A 10 27.11 -8.13 -16.40
N GLU A 11 27.20 -7.95 -17.71
CA GLU A 11 26.04 -7.65 -18.57
C GLU A 11 25.01 -8.79 -18.53
N GLY A 12 25.44 -10.05 -18.67
CA GLY A 12 24.55 -11.21 -18.56
C GLY A 12 23.91 -11.35 -17.17
N PHE A 13 24.65 -11.07 -16.10
CA PHE A 13 24.12 -11.10 -14.74
C PHE A 13 23.13 -9.95 -14.46
N LEU A 14 23.39 -8.76 -15.01
CA LEU A 14 22.48 -7.61 -14.90
C LEU A 14 21.20 -7.85 -15.72
N GLU A 15 21.29 -8.38 -16.93
CA GLU A 15 20.12 -8.77 -17.73
C GLU A 15 19.29 -9.85 -17.03
N GLN A 16 19.94 -10.86 -16.44
CA GLN A 16 19.25 -11.96 -15.77
C GLN A 16 18.60 -11.52 -14.45
N ASN A 17 19.26 -10.66 -13.66
CA ASN A 17 18.65 -10.09 -12.46
C ASN A 17 17.56 -9.06 -12.78
N MET A 18 17.68 -8.33 -13.89
CA MET A 18 16.61 -7.46 -14.37
C MET A 18 15.34 -8.24 -14.75
N GLN A 19 15.44 -9.52 -15.15
CA GLN A 19 14.25 -10.28 -15.56
C GLN A 19 13.44 -10.86 -14.39
N THR A 20 13.99 -10.96 -13.18
CA THR A 20 13.20 -11.49 -12.06
C THR A 20 12.18 -10.43 -11.59
N PRO A 21 10.87 -10.73 -11.59
CA PRO A 21 9.88 -9.80 -11.08
C PRO A 21 10.11 -9.62 -9.58
N SER A 22 10.47 -8.40 -9.19
CA SER A 22 10.69 -8.06 -7.79
C SER A 22 9.43 -8.34 -6.99
N TRP A 23 9.55 -8.60 -5.68
CA TRP A 23 8.37 -8.82 -4.83
C TRP A 23 7.36 -7.66 -4.92
N ARG A 24 7.84 -6.43 -5.17
CA ARG A 24 7.02 -5.24 -5.40
C ARG A 24 6.25 -5.30 -6.71
N ASP A 25 6.88 -5.82 -7.77
CA ASP A 25 6.22 -6.05 -9.06
C ASP A 25 5.12 -7.11 -8.92
N ARG A 26 5.37 -8.15 -8.13
CA ARG A 26 4.38 -9.19 -7.81
C ARG A 26 3.19 -8.65 -7.03
N ILE A 27 3.42 -7.71 -6.10
CA ILE A 27 2.33 -7.00 -5.44
C ILE A 27 1.56 -6.22 -6.51
N GLN A 28 2.18 -5.24 -7.17
CA GLN A 28 1.50 -4.36 -8.11
C GLN A 28 0.73 -5.08 -9.22
N SER A 29 1.23 -6.23 -9.68
CA SER A 29 0.63 -7.03 -10.75
C SER A 29 -0.24 -8.21 -10.28
N GLY A 30 -0.29 -8.46 -8.96
CA GLY A 30 -0.94 -9.62 -8.38
C GLY A 30 -2.46 -9.62 -8.59
N PRO A 31 -3.13 -10.78 -8.61
CA PRO A 31 -4.58 -10.84 -8.74
C PRO A 31 -5.27 -10.25 -7.51
N LEU A 32 -6.47 -9.66 -7.67
CA LEU A 32 -7.19 -9.00 -6.58
C LEU A 32 -7.52 -9.94 -5.42
N TRP A 33 -7.79 -11.22 -5.69
CA TRP A 33 -8.04 -12.22 -4.65
C TRP A 33 -6.84 -12.40 -3.71
N ALA A 34 -5.61 -12.22 -4.19
CA ALA A 34 -4.41 -12.34 -3.35
C ALA A 34 -4.33 -11.19 -2.33
N TYR A 35 -4.76 -9.98 -2.72
CA TYR A 35 -4.89 -8.86 -1.78
C TYR A 35 -5.99 -9.09 -0.77
N PHE A 36 -7.12 -9.62 -1.20
CA PHE A 36 -8.20 -9.98 -0.29
C PHE A 36 -7.72 -10.94 0.79
N LEU A 37 -7.01 -12.01 0.39
CA LEU A 37 -6.42 -12.95 1.35
C LEU A 37 -5.36 -12.28 2.24
N TYR A 38 -4.53 -11.40 1.69
CA TYR A 38 -3.55 -10.64 2.47
C TYR A 38 -4.24 -9.78 3.55
N PHE A 39 -5.28 -9.04 3.19
CA PHE A 39 -6.02 -8.23 4.15
C PHE A 39 -6.81 -9.09 5.14
N MET A 40 -7.28 -10.28 4.73
CA MET A 40 -7.92 -11.24 5.63
C MET A 40 -6.99 -11.73 6.75
N LEU A 41 -5.66 -11.62 6.62
CA LEU A 41 -4.73 -11.95 7.70
C LEU A 41 -4.78 -10.95 8.87
N PHE A 42 -5.37 -9.76 8.69
CA PHE A 42 -5.53 -8.79 9.78
C PHE A 42 -6.55 -9.26 10.83
N GLY A 43 -7.61 -9.95 10.43
CA GLY A 43 -8.67 -10.39 11.34
C GLY A 43 -8.19 -11.26 12.51
N PRO A 44 -7.40 -12.33 12.25
CA PRO A 44 -6.81 -13.12 13.33
C PRO A 44 -5.91 -12.31 14.26
N LEU A 45 -5.17 -11.32 13.73
CA LEU A 45 -4.31 -10.44 14.55
C LEU A 45 -5.15 -9.54 15.46
N THR A 46 -6.16 -8.87 14.90
CA THR A 46 -7.03 -7.96 15.66
C THR A 46 -7.96 -8.71 16.60
N GLY A 47 -8.47 -9.87 16.18
CA GLY A 47 -9.30 -10.75 17.00
C GLY A 47 -8.50 -11.38 18.15
N GLY A 48 -7.29 -11.86 17.87
CA GLY A 48 -6.36 -12.36 18.89
C GLY A 48 -6.01 -11.29 19.92
N ALA A 49 -5.69 -10.07 19.47
CA ALA A 49 -5.48 -8.94 20.38
C ALA A 49 -6.74 -8.64 21.21
N SER A 50 -7.93 -8.63 20.60
CA SER A 50 -9.18 -8.36 21.32
C SER A 50 -9.49 -9.41 22.39
N LEU A 51 -9.16 -10.68 22.15
CA LEU A 51 -9.30 -11.73 23.18
C LEU A 51 -8.37 -11.52 24.39
N LEU A 52 -7.23 -10.84 24.20
CA LEU A 52 -6.27 -10.57 25.27
C LEU A 52 -6.59 -9.31 26.08
N PHE A 53 -7.35 -8.38 25.51
CA PHE A 53 -7.54 -7.04 26.06
C PHE A 53 -8.99 -6.64 26.30
N THR A 54 -9.95 -7.55 26.10
CA THR A 54 -11.38 -7.28 26.34
C THR A 54 -12.00 -8.35 27.23
N ASP A 55 -12.98 -7.96 28.04
CA ASP A 55 -13.85 -8.87 28.79
C ASP A 55 -15.05 -9.36 27.97
N ALA A 56 -15.09 -9.05 26.67
CA ALA A 56 -16.19 -9.46 25.81
C ALA A 56 -16.21 -10.99 25.65
N SER A 57 -17.40 -11.57 25.45
CA SER A 57 -17.51 -13.00 25.23
C SER A 57 -16.72 -13.42 23.99
N THR A 58 -16.10 -14.60 24.03
CA THR A 58 -15.33 -15.15 22.91
C THR A 58 -16.14 -15.17 21.61
N SER A 59 -17.43 -15.49 21.70
CA SER A 59 -18.34 -15.48 20.54
C SER A 59 -18.53 -14.08 19.96
N ALA A 60 -18.69 -13.05 20.79
CA ALA A 60 -18.82 -11.67 20.32
C ALA A 60 -17.52 -11.19 19.64
N VAL A 61 -16.36 -11.49 20.23
CA VAL A 61 -15.05 -11.13 19.66
C VAL A 61 -14.83 -11.82 18.32
N LEU A 62 -15.16 -13.11 18.22
CA LEU A 62 -15.04 -13.87 16.97
C LEU A 62 -15.95 -13.31 15.87
N LEU A 63 -17.22 -13.01 16.20
CA LEU A 63 -18.15 -12.43 15.23
C LEU A 63 -17.67 -11.05 14.76
N MET A 64 -17.24 -10.17 15.67
CA MET A 64 -16.70 -8.86 15.31
C MET A 64 -15.43 -8.99 14.46
N ALA A 65 -14.51 -9.88 14.83
CA ALA A 65 -13.29 -10.12 14.06
C ALA A 65 -13.61 -10.66 12.66
N MET A 66 -14.54 -11.60 12.53
CA MET A 66 -14.93 -12.16 11.24
C MET A 66 -15.58 -11.12 10.33
N PHE A 67 -16.65 -10.46 10.80
CA PHE A 67 -17.38 -9.50 9.98
C PHE A 67 -16.58 -8.22 9.72
N GLY A 68 -15.85 -7.74 10.73
CA GLY A 68 -14.97 -6.59 10.60
C GLY A 68 -13.85 -6.84 9.60
N ASN A 69 -13.20 -8.00 9.68
CA ASN A 69 -12.13 -8.37 8.75
C ASN A 69 -12.64 -8.62 7.33
N LEU A 70 -13.76 -9.32 7.17
CA LEU A 70 -14.38 -9.54 5.86
C LEU A 70 -14.71 -8.20 5.18
N SER A 71 -15.31 -7.29 5.93
CA SER A 71 -15.67 -5.95 5.45
C SER A 71 -14.42 -5.15 5.10
N PHE A 72 -13.42 -5.13 5.97
CA PHE A 72 -12.14 -4.44 5.74
C PHE A 72 -11.43 -4.98 4.50
N ALA A 73 -11.25 -6.30 4.40
CA ALA A 73 -10.61 -6.94 3.25
C ALA A 73 -11.37 -6.67 1.95
N GLY A 74 -12.71 -6.73 1.99
CA GLY A 74 -13.57 -6.40 0.86
C GLY A 74 -13.40 -4.95 0.39
N ILE A 75 -13.49 -3.99 1.32
CA ILE A 75 -13.33 -2.55 1.02
C ILE A 75 -11.95 -2.26 0.47
N MET A 76 -10.89 -2.78 1.10
CA MET A 76 -9.51 -2.55 0.65
C MET A 76 -9.25 -3.17 -0.72
N THR A 77 -9.78 -4.37 -0.98
CA THR A 77 -9.66 -5.03 -2.29
C THR A 77 -10.43 -4.26 -3.37
N TRP A 78 -11.64 -3.80 -3.06
CA TRP A 78 -12.43 -2.96 -3.96
C TRP A 78 -11.73 -1.64 -4.27
N TRP A 79 -11.22 -0.97 -3.24
CA TRP A 79 -10.43 0.26 -3.39
C TRP A 79 -9.21 0.06 -4.29
N MET A 80 -8.47 -1.04 -4.09
CA MET A 80 -7.35 -1.42 -4.96
C MET A 80 -7.78 -1.65 -6.42
N ALA A 81 -8.94 -2.29 -6.62
CA ALA A 81 -9.50 -2.48 -7.96
C ALA A 81 -9.85 -1.13 -8.63
N VAL A 82 -10.46 -0.20 -7.89
CA VAL A 82 -10.78 1.15 -8.37
C VAL A 82 -9.51 1.92 -8.72
N MET A 83 -8.48 1.86 -7.87
CA MET A 83 -7.20 2.53 -8.14
C MET A 83 -6.52 1.96 -9.39
N ARG A 84 -6.49 0.63 -9.55
CA ARG A 84 -5.95 -0.01 -10.75
C ARG A 84 -6.67 0.39 -12.02
N ARG A 85 -8.00 0.49 -11.98
CA ARG A 85 -8.80 0.97 -13.13
C ARG A 85 -8.44 2.40 -13.48
N ARG A 86 -8.41 3.30 -12.48
CA ARG A 86 -8.01 4.70 -12.68
C ARG A 86 -6.59 4.82 -13.24
N ASP A 87 -5.66 3.97 -12.80
CA ASP A 87 -4.29 3.92 -13.30
C ASP A 87 -4.22 3.45 -14.75
N ALA A 88 -5.00 2.44 -15.13
CA ALA A 88 -5.13 2.01 -16.52
C ALA A 88 -5.77 3.09 -17.41
N ASP A 89 -6.78 3.81 -16.92
CA ASP A 89 -7.44 4.90 -17.64
C ASP A 89 -6.46 6.06 -17.87
N ALA A 90 -5.66 6.41 -16.86
CA ALA A 90 -4.69 7.51 -16.94
C ALA A 90 -3.50 7.22 -17.86
N THR A 91 -3.13 5.94 -18.04
CA THR A 91 -2.07 5.55 -18.97
C THR A 91 -2.60 5.33 -20.38
N GLY A 92 -3.91 5.26 -20.60
CA GLY A 92 -4.50 4.99 -21.91
C GLY A 92 -4.56 3.50 -22.27
N GLY A 93 -4.65 2.62 -21.27
CA GLY A 93 -4.84 1.18 -21.50
C GLY A 93 -3.58 0.42 -21.92
N ILE A 94 -2.41 0.93 -21.53
CA ILE A 94 -1.10 0.34 -21.85
C ILE A 94 -1.01 -1.10 -21.32
N GLN A 95 -0.35 -1.99 -22.07
CA GLN A 95 -0.15 -3.37 -21.66
C GLN A 95 0.57 -3.47 -20.31
N LYS A 96 0.19 -4.49 -19.52
CA LYS A 96 0.68 -4.77 -18.16
C LYS A 96 2.21 -4.83 -18.07
N ALA A 97 2.87 -5.33 -19.12
CA ALA A 97 4.34 -5.42 -19.19
C ALA A 97 5.01 -4.03 -19.26
N GLU A 98 4.42 -3.09 -19.99
CA GLU A 98 4.92 -1.72 -20.12
C GLU A 98 4.65 -0.88 -18.87
N MET A 99 3.54 -1.13 -18.16
CA MET A 99 3.31 -0.57 -16.81
C MET A 99 4.43 -0.98 -15.83
N LEU A 100 4.91 -2.22 -15.89
CA LEU A 100 6.01 -2.69 -15.05
C LEU A 100 7.34 -2.02 -15.42
N LYS A 101 7.60 -1.80 -16.72
CA LYS A 101 8.76 -1.04 -17.19
C LYS A 101 8.73 0.40 -16.67
N MET A 102 7.59 1.08 -16.79
CA MET A 102 7.39 2.44 -16.24
C MET A 102 7.54 2.48 -14.71
N ALA A 103 6.98 1.50 -14.00
CA ALA A 103 7.11 1.44 -12.54
C ALA A 103 8.56 1.17 -12.09
N ARG A 104 9.36 0.51 -12.91
CA ARG A 104 10.79 0.31 -12.66
C ARG A 104 11.60 1.58 -12.99
N ALA A 105 11.38 2.18 -14.15
CA ALA A 105 11.98 3.46 -14.55
C ALA A 105 11.75 4.56 -13.50
N ALA A 106 10.51 4.68 -13.01
CA ALA A 106 10.17 5.61 -11.94
C ALA A 106 10.87 5.34 -10.59
N ARG A 107 11.41 4.13 -10.38
CA ARG A 107 12.16 3.77 -9.16
C ARG A 107 13.67 3.97 -9.34
N THR A 108 14.20 3.60 -10.50
CA THR A 108 15.64 3.72 -10.79
C THR A 108 16.04 5.14 -11.16
N GLY A 109 15.07 5.98 -11.55
CA GLY A 109 15.33 7.32 -12.08
C GLY A 109 15.82 7.31 -13.53
N GLU A 110 15.91 6.12 -14.13
CA GLU A 110 16.29 5.95 -15.53
C GLU A 110 15.06 6.13 -16.42
N LEU A 111 15.21 6.86 -17.52
CA LEU A 111 14.17 7.01 -18.53
C LEU A 111 13.90 5.65 -19.19
N PRO A 112 12.62 5.32 -19.49
CA PRO A 112 12.29 4.14 -20.27
C PRO A 112 13.06 4.16 -21.60
N PRO A 113 13.56 3.01 -22.07
CA PRO A 113 14.28 2.96 -23.35
C PRO A 113 13.39 3.34 -24.56
N ASP A 114 12.06 3.24 -24.41
CA ASP A 114 11.08 3.58 -25.44
C ASP A 114 10.52 5.00 -25.25
N ARG A 115 10.81 5.91 -26.20
CA ARG A 115 10.27 7.29 -26.24
C ARG A 115 8.74 7.37 -26.27
N ILE A 116 8.06 6.29 -26.68
CA ILE A 116 6.59 6.22 -26.70
C ILE A 116 6.02 6.24 -25.26
N LEU A 117 6.83 5.82 -24.27
CA LEU A 117 6.43 5.77 -22.86
C LEU A 117 6.67 7.08 -22.09
N ASP A 118 7.25 8.11 -22.72
CA ASP A 118 7.55 9.39 -22.07
C ASP A 118 6.27 10.15 -21.66
N HIS A 119 5.29 10.23 -22.57
CA HIS A 119 4.00 10.90 -22.29
C HIS A 119 3.20 10.21 -21.17
N PRO A 120 2.99 8.89 -21.19
CA PRO A 120 2.34 8.16 -20.11
C PRO A 120 3.05 8.31 -18.76
N MET A 121 4.40 8.32 -18.77
CA MET A 121 5.18 8.48 -17.56
C MET A 121 5.02 9.89 -16.96
N LEU A 122 5.04 10.94 -17.78
CA LEU A 122 4.77 12.31 -17.33
C LEU A 122 3.35 12.44 -16.75
N ALA A 123 2.34 11.86 -17.40
CA ALA A 123 0.97 11.86 -16.89
C ALA A 123 0.85 11.15 -15.53
N LEU A 124 1.56 10.04 -15.35
CA LEU A 124 1.63 9.33 -14.06
C LEU A 124 2.33 10.15 -12.97
N ILE A 125 3.43 10.83 -13.29
CA ILE A 125 4.14 11.70 -12.34
C ILE A 125 3.24 12.86 -11.91
N GLU A 126 2.63 13.56 -12.86
CA GLU A 126 1.74 14.68 -12.56
C GLU A 126 0.54 14.22 -11.72
N ARG A 127 -0.05 13.08 -12.07
CA ARG A 127 -1.14 12.50 -11.28
C ARG A 127 -0.69 12.10 -9.88
N ARG A 128 0.49 11.50 -9.72
CA ARG A 128 1.06 11.18 -8.40
C ARG A 128 1.31 12.43 -7.58
N GLN A 129 1.79 13.51 -8.18
CA GLN A 129 1.93 14.80 -7.49
C GLN A 129 0.57 15.36 -7.03
N ARG A 130 -0.45 15.31 -7.89
CA ARG A 130 -1.82 15.71 -7.52
C ARG A 130 -2.40 14.82 -6.42
N GLN A 131 -2.16 13.51 -6.50
CA GLN A 131 -2.59 12.57 -5.46
C GLN A 131 -1.85 12.82 -4.16
N ASN A 132 -0.55 13.08 -4.19
CA ASN A 132 0.23 13.42 -3.01
C ASN A 132 -0.25 14.72 -2.37
N ARG A 133 -0.55 15.76 -3.18
CA ARG A 133 -1.18 17.00 -2.69
C ARG A 133 -2.53 16.76 -2.04
N ARG A 134 -3.36 15.89 -2.61
CA ARG A 134 -4.64 15.50 -1.99
C ARG A 134 -4.42 14.72 -0.69
N SER A 135 -3.45 13.80 -0.68
CA SER A 135 -3.06 13.04 0.51
C SER A 135 -2.53 13.94 1.63
N LEU A 136 -1.79 15.00 1.31
CA LEU A 136 -1.37 16.03 2.29
C LEU A 136 -2.53 16.65 3.04
N VAL A 137 -3.70 16.76 2.42
CA VAL A 137 -4.91 17.25 3.09
C VAL A 137 -5.73 16.11 3.71
N SER A 138 -5.94 15.01 2.98
CA SER A 138 -6.84 13.94 3.44
C SER A 138 -6.23 13.04 4.50
N LEU A 139 -4.94 12.77 4.45
CA LEU A 139 -4.26 11.88 5.41
C LEU A 139 -4.37 12.40 6.86
N PRO A 140 -4.04 13.67 7.18
CA PRO A 140 -4.19 14.16 8.54
C PRO A 140 -5.66 14.18 9.00
N LEU A 141 -6.62 14.39 8.10
CA LEU A 141 -8.05 14.28 8.43
C LEU A 141 -8.44 12.84 8.81
N ILE A 142 -7.98 11.85 8.05
CA ILE A 142 -8.22 10.43 8.32
C ILE A 142 -7.57 10.01 9.63
N LEU A 143 -6.30 10.42 9.86
CA LEU A 143 -5.58 10.11 11.09
C LEU A 143 -6.22 10.79 12.30
N GLY A 144 -6.58 12.08 12.19
CA GLY A 144 -7.28 12.82 13.23
C GLY A 144 -8.63 12.21 13.58
N PHE A 145 -9.40 11.77 12.57
CA PHE A 145 -10.63 11.01 12.79
C PHE A 145 -10.34 9.68 13.50
N GLY A 146 -9.26 8.97 13.12
CA GLY A 146 -8.82 7.74 13.80
C GLY A 146 -8.48 7.95 15.28
N ILE A 147 -7.80 9.05 15.63
CA ILE A 147 -7.53 9.44 17.02
C ILE A 147 -8.83 9.68 17.76
N MET A 148 -9.72 10.51 17.21
CA MET A 148 -11.02 10.82 17.81
C MET A 148 -11.86 9.56 18.03
N TYR A 149 -11.96 8.70 17.02
CA TYR A 149 -12.67 7.43 17.10
C TYR A 149 -12.10 6.51 18.18
N SER A 150 -10.76 6.40 18.25
CA SER A 150 -10.09 5.59 19.26
C SER A 150 -10.33 6.13 20.67
N PHE A 151 -10.31 7.46 20.83
CA PHE A 151 -10.58 8.11 22.10
C PHE A 151 -12.02 7.89 22.57
N VAL A 152 -13.00 8.07 21.68
CA VAL A 152 -14.42 7.80 21.99
C VAL A 152 -14.64 6.34 22.39
N ASN A 153 -14.00 5.39 21.69
CA ASN A 153 -14.08 3.98 22.07
C ASN A 153 -13.35 3.65 23.37
N ALA A 154 -12.24 4.33 23.67
CA ALA A 154 -11.53 4.19 24.94
C ALA A 154 -12.35 4.70 26.14
N LEU A 155 -13.18 5.74 25.93
CA LEU A 155 -14.11 6.23 26.95
C LEU A 155 -15.34 5.32 27.13
N ASN A 156 -15.84 4.75 26.03
CA ASN A 156 -17.06 3.94 26.03
C ASN A 156 -16.84 2.45 26.31
N SER A 157 -15.61 1.96 26.25
CA SER A 157 -15.29 0.55 26.52
C SER A 157 -14.26 0.45 27.64
N SER A 158 -14.34 -0.60 28.46
CA SER A 158 -13.33 -0.94 29.47
C SER A 158 -12.01 -1.44 28.86
N ALA A 159 -11.91 -1.50 27.53
CA ALA A 159 -10.81 -2.15 26.84
C ALA A 159 -9.64 -1.17 26.62
N ASN A 160 -8.57 -1.34 27.39
CA ASN A 160 -7.41 -0.45 27.41
C ASN A 160 -6.64 -0.36 26.07
N TYR A 161 -6.85 -1.29 25.13
CA TYR A 161 -6.14 -1.29 23.85
C TYR A 161 -6.51 -0.10 22.95
N TRP A 162 -7.69 0.51 23.12
CA TRP A 162 -8.09 1.68 22.34
C TRP A 162 -7.16 2.89 22.55
N TRP A 163 -6.56 3.01 23.73
CA TRP A 163 -5.51 4.02 23.98
C TRP A 163 -4.27 3.76 23.13
N LEU A 164 -3.87 2.49 22.97
CA LEU A 164 -2.73 2.11 22.13
C LEU A 164 -3.01 2.40 20.66
N VAL A 165 -4.23 2.09 20.19
CA VAL A 165 -4.67 2.40 18.82
C VAL A 165 -4.65 3.91 18.57
N GLY A 166 -5.20 4.71 19.50
CA GLY A 166 -5.16 6.17 19.42
C GLY A 166 -3.74 6.74 19.42
N MET A 167 -2.85 6.19 20.26
CA MET A 167 -1.44 6.57 20.31
C MET A 167 -0.73 6.25 18.99
N LEU A 168 -1.02 5.11 18.37
CA LEU A 168 -0.49 4.73 17.06
C LEU A 168 -0.88 5.74 15.98
N PHE A 169 -2.16 6.13 15.92
CA PHE A 169 -2.61 7.18 15.00
C PHE A 169 -1.93 8.53 15.27
N ALA A 170 -1.73 8.90 16.54
CA ALA A 170 -1.02 10.13 16.91
C ALA A 170 0.45 10.10 16.44
N LEU A 171 1.16 8.99 16.64
CA LEU A 171 2.53 8.81 16.16
C LEU A 171 2.62 8.88 14.64
N MET A 172 1.70 8.24 13.93
CA MET A 172 1.62 8.34 12.46
C MET A 172 1.37 9.77 11.98
N THR A 173 0.61 10.56 12.74
CA THR A 173 0.35 11.97 12.42
C THR A 173 1.61 12.84 12.62
N LEU A 174 2.39 12.56 13.68
CA LEU A 174 3.65 13.25 13.95
C LEU A 174 4.74 12.91 12.91
N ASP A 175 4.78 11.66 12.44
CA ASP A 175 5.71 11.27 11.38
C ASP A 175 5.31 11.93 10.05
N TRP A 176 4.00 12.01 9.77
CA TRP A 176 3.49 12.73 8.61
C TRP A 176 3.86 14.22 8.61
N SER A 177 3.70 14.91 9.75
CA SER A 177 4.04 16.34 9.82
C SER A 177 5.52 16.59 9.52
N ARG A 178 6.42 15.69 9.98
CA ARG A 178 7.85 15.77 9.68
C ARG A 178 8.15 15.59 8.19
N LEU A 179 7.48 14.65 7.53
CA LEU A 179 7.63 14.42 6.08
C LEU A 179 7.08 15.57 5.22
N SER A 180 6.19 16.40 5.77
CA SER A 180 5.65 17.57 5.05
C SER A 180 6.54 18.81 5.12
N GLU A 181 7.53 18.83 6.02
CA GLU A 181 8.48 19.94 6.20
C GLU A 181 9.74 19.81 5.33
N THR A 182 9.98 18.63 4.74
CA THR A 182 11.12 18.33 3.83
C THR A 182 10.72 18.44 2.36
#